data_AF-A0AAP2DT90-F1
#
_entry.id   AF-A0AAP2DT90-F1
#
_cell.length_a   1.000
_cell.length_b   1.000
_cell.length_c   1.000
_cell.angle_alpha   90.00
_cell.angle_beta   90.00
_cell.angle_gamma   90.00
#
_symmetry.space_group_name_H-M   'P 1'
#
loop_
_entity.id
_entity.type
_entity.pdbx_description
1 polymer ?
#
loop_
_entity_poly.entity_id
_entity_poly.type
_entity_poly.pdbx_seq_one_letter_code
_entity_poly.pdbx_strand_id
1 'polypeptide(L)'
;MGAVNISQNDSANFKDLDEGNSIQVRVTIAEDQKKDYEKGKTVKVKHMNKEVSGKIVSEPILIDDKKEKGKVVLSLIIEKV
;
A
#
# COMPACT_ATOMS: atom_id res chain seq x y z
N MET A 1 4.53 0.58 12.01
CA MET A 1 3.27 0.38 11.28
C MET A 1 3.26 1.35 10.11
N GLY A 2 3.42 0.85 8.88
CA GLY A 2 3.37 1.67 7.67
C GLY A 2 1.94 2.12 7.35
N ALA A 3 1.81 3.32 6.77
CA ALA A 3 0.54 3.84 6.28
C ALA A 3 0.64 4.05 4.77
N VAL A 4 -0.34 3.54 4.04
CA VAL A 4 -0.48 3.70 2.59
C VAL A 4 -1.52 4.77 2.32
N ASN A 5 -1.12 5.85 1.64
CA ASN A 5 -2.03 6.87 1.18
C ASN A 5 -2.47 6.54 -0.24
N ILE A 6 -3.77 6.31 -0.43
CA ILE A 6 -4.37 6.12 -1.75
C ILE A 6 -4.80 7.50 -2.28
N SER A 7 -4.49 7.80 -3.54
CA SER A 7 -4.88 9.06 -4.17
C SER A 7 -6.40 9.09 -4.44
N GLN A 8 -7.00 10.29 -4.48
CA GLN A 8 -8.45 10.45 -4.66
C GLN A 8 -9.00 9.76 -5.94
N ASN A 9 -8.18 9.65 -6.99
CA ASN A 9 -8.53 8.94 -8.22
C ASN A 9 -8.69 7.42 -8.06
N ASP A 10 -8.14 6.84 -6.99
CA ASP A 10 -8.17 5.40 -6.70
C ASP A 10 -9.30 5.04 -5.72
N SER A 11 -10.36 5.85 -5.67
CA SER A 11 -11.53 5.62 -4.80
C SER A 11 -12.21 4.26 -5.03
N ALA A 12 -12.15 3.72 -6.27
CA ALA A 12 -12.64 2.39 -6.60
C ALA A 12 -11.87 1.31 -5.83
N ASN A 13 -10.53 1.38 -5.84
CA ASN A 13 -9.66 0.46 -5.11
C ASN A 13 -9.93 0.51 -3.59
N PHE A 14 -10.18 1.68 -3.02
CA PHE A 14 -10.53 1.75 -1.59
C PHE A 14 -11.87 1.05 -1.27
N LYS A 15 -12.88 1.22 -2.13
CA LYS A 15 -14.20 0.59 -1.96
C LYS A 15 -14.10 -0.93 -2.08
N ASP A 16 -13.36 -1.43 -3.07
CA ASP A 16 -13.09 -2.86 -3.25
C ASP A 16 -12.42 -3.48 -2.02
N LEU A 17 -11.41 -2.81 -1.45
CA LEU A 17 -10.79 -3.26 -0.20
C LEU A 17 -11.80 -3.31 0.95
N ASP A 18 -12.64 -2.28 1.10
CA ASP A 18 -13.68 -2.26 2.15
C ASP A 18 -14.73 -3.37 1.96
N GLU A 19 -15.06 -3.73 0.73
CA GLU A 19 -15.97 -4.82 0.38
C GLU A 19 -15.33 -6.22 0.56
N GLY A 20 -14.04 -6.30 0.92
CA GLY A 20 -13.32 -7.53 1.20
C GLY A 20 -12.53 -8.10 0.01
N ASN A 21 -12.44 -7.35 -1.09
CA ASN A 21 -11.61 -7.73 -2.23
C ASN A 21 -10.14 -7.36 -1.99
N SER A 22 -9.24 -8.09 -2.64
CA SER A 22 -7.82 -7.74 -2.67
C SER A 22 -7.59 -6.60 -3.66
N ILE A 23 -6.80 -5.60 -3.27
CA ILE A 23 -6.44 -4.49 -4.15
C ILE A 23 -4.95 -4.38 -4.36
N GLN A 24 -4.56 -3.94 -5.56
CA GLN A 24 -3.18 -3.60 -5.86
C GLN A 24 -2.97 -2.10 -5.67
N VAL A 25 -2.02 -1.73 -4.82
CA VAL A 25 -1.66 -0.33 -4.55
C VAL A 25 -0.19 -0.09 -4.89
N ARG A 26 0.11 1.13 -5.33
CA ARG A 26 1.49 1.59 -5.52
C ARG A 26 1.82 2.61 -4.44
N VAL A 27 2.87 2.35 -3.69
CA VAL A 27 3.28 3.17 -2.55
C VAL A 27 4.67 3.69 -2.82
N THR A 28 4.89 4.98 -2.59
CA THR A 28 6.24 5.55 -2.61
C THR A 28 6.71 5.68 -1.17
N ILE A 29 7.78 4.99 -0.83
CA ILE A 29 8.32 4.92 0.53
C ILE A 29 9.81 5.20 0.50
N ALA A 30 10.40 5.51 1.65
CA ALA A 30 11.85 5.56 1.75
C ALA A 30 12.44 4.14 1.74
N GLU A 31 13.69 3.98 1.26
CA GLU A 31 14.33 2.67 1.10
C GLU A 31 14.45 1.89 2.43
N ASP A 32 14.68 2.60 3.54
CA ASP A 32 14.75 2.05 4.90
C ASP A 32 13.41 1.49 5.38
N GLN A 33 12.29 2.04 4.88
CA GLN A 33 10.94 1.60 5.22
C GLN A 33 10.50 0.35 4.47
N LYS A 34 11.27 -0.15 3.48
CA LYS A 34 10.90 -1.31 2.67
C LYS A 34 10.53 -2.54 3.50
N LYS A 35 11.18 -2.73 4.66
CA LYS A 35 10.92 -3.83 5.61
C LYS A 35 9.53 -3.76 6.27
N ASP A 36 8.93 -2.57 6.37
CA ASP A 36 7.58 -2.40 6.91
C ASP A 36 6.48 -2.83 5.92
N TYR A 37 6.82 -3.02 4.65
CA TYR A 37 5.88 -3.34 3.56
C TYR A 37 6.09 -4.75 2.98
N GLU A 38 6.63 -5.67 3.78
CA GLU A 38 6.80 -7.08 3.39
C GLU A 38 5.50 -7.89 3.50
N LYS A 39 5.45 -9.02 2.80
CA LYS A 39 4.33 -9.96 2.87
C LYS A 39 4.06 -10.36 4.32
N GLY A 40 2.79 -10.36 4.70
CA GLY A 40 2.31 -10.69 6.03
C GLY A 40 2.22 -9.50 6.99
N LYS A 41 2.80 -8.34 6.65
CA LYS A 41 2.68 -7.12 7.45
C LYS A 41 1.29 -6.49 7.29
N THR A 42 0.83 -5.85 8.35
CA THR A 42 -0.40 -5.06 8.35
C THR A 42 -0.06 -3.61 8.07
N VAL A 43 -0.81 -3.00 7.16
CA VAL A 43 -0.72 -1.60 6.78
C VAL A 43 -2.06 -0.92 6.95
N LYS A 44 -2.04 0.37 7.26
CA LYS A 44 -3.26 1.19 7.24
C LYS A 44 -3.40 1.85 5.89
N VAL A 45 -4.48 1.55 5.21
CA VAL A 45 -4.86 2.19 3.95
C VAL A 45 -5.75 3.39 4.28
N LYS A 46 -5.25 4.60 4.02
CA LYS A 46 -5.99 5.84 4.23
C LYS A 46 -6.52 6.38 2.91
N HIS A 47 -7.80 6.73 2.89
CA HIS A 47 -8.46 7.40 1.79
C HIS A 47 -9.40 8.49 2.31
N MET A 48 -9.09 9.75 2.03
CA MET A 48 -9.80 10.91 2.58
C MET A 48 -9.89 10.85 4.13
N ASN A 49 -11.11 10.72 4.69
CA ASN A 49 -11.37 10.62 6.13
C ASN A 49 -11.65 9.17 6.57
N LYS A 50 -11.44 8.19 5.70
CA LYS A 50 -11.61 6.77 6.02
C LYS A 50 -10.26 6.07 6.10
N GLU A 51 -10.15 5.17 7.05
CA GLU A 51 -8.97 4.33 7.24
C GLU A 51 -9.43 2.88 7.33
N VAL A 52 -8.81 2.01 6.56
CA VAL A 52 -9.03 0.57 6.60
C VAL A 52 -7.70 -0.10 6.91
N SER A 53 -7.73 -1.12 7.77
CA SER A 53 -6.55 -1.95 8.00
C SER A 53 -6.52 -3.06 6.97
N GLY A 54 -5.37 -3.28 6.35
CA GLY A 54 -5.18 -4.35 5.39
C GLY A 54 -3.87 -5.08 5.63
N LYS A 55 -3.80 -6.33 5.21
CA LYS A 55 -2.61 -7.17 5.26
C LYS A 55 -2.03 -7.30 3.87
N ILE A 56 -0.71 -7.17 3.78
CA ILE A 56 0.02 -7.41 2.54
C ILE A 56 0.07 -8.93 2.34
N VAL A 57 -0.48 -9.41 1.22
CA VAL A 57 -0.59 -10.86 0.95
C VAL A 57 0.33 -11.33 -0.17
N SER A 58 0.85 -10.40 -0.96
CA SER A 58 1.87 -10.66 -1.98
C SER A 58 3.24 -10.19 -1.53
N GLU A 59 4.28 -10.71 -2.19
CA GLU A 59 5.60 -10.12 -2.09
C GLU A 59 5.58 -8.71 -2.71
N PRO A 60 6.20 -7.70 -2.09
CA PRO A 60 6.27 -6.36 -2.64
C PRO A 60 7.12 -6.34 -3.91
N ILE A 61 6.55 -5.85 -5.00
CA ILE A 61 7.28 -5.69 -6.27
C ILE A 61 7.88 -4.29 -6.32
N LEU A 62 9.20 -4.19 -6.43
CA LEU A 62 9.87 -2.92 -6.68
C LEU A 62 9.60 -2.48 -8.13
N ILE A 63 8.89 -1.37 -8.29
CA ILE A 63 8.53 -0.83 -9.60
C ILE A 63 9.59 0.17 -10.09
N ASP A 64 10.14 0.99 -9.18
CA ASP A 64 11.06 2.07 -9.54
C ASP A 64 11.92 2.48 -8.33
N ASP A 65 13.23 2.59 -8.50
CA ASP A 65 14.17 3.06 -7.48
C ASP A 65 14.56 4.55 -7.65
N LYS A 66 14.12 5.21 -8.73
CA LYS A 66 14.71 6.49 -9.18
C LYS A 66 13.82 7.71 -9.05
N LYS A 67 12.61 7.59 -8.50
CA LYS A 67 11.65 8.71 -8.49
C LYS A 67 12.08 9.91 -7.64
N GLU A 68 12.93 9.74 -6.63
CA GLU A 68 13.54 10.79 -5.82
C GLU A 68 14.70 10.17 -5.03
N LYS A 69 15.79 10.91 -4.75
CA LYS A 69 16.96 10.39 -4.00
C LYS A 69 16.51 9.74 -2.67
N GLY A 70 16.55 8.41 -2.59
CA GLY A 70 16.24 7.62 -1.39
C GLY A 70 14.79 7.14 -1.25
N LYS A 71 13.94 7.35 -2.26
CA LYS A 71 12.55 6.82 -2.29
C LYS A 71 12.37 5.78 -3.37
N VAL A 72 11.67 4.71 -3.03
CA VAL A 72 11.33 3.60 -3.92
C VAL A 72 9.82 3.48 -4.07
N VAL A 73 9.38 3.05 -5.25
CA VAL A 73 7.97 2.72 -5.51
C VAL A 73 7.80 1.22 -5.39
N LEU A 74 6.96 0.78 -4.45
CA LEU A 74 6.55 -0.61 -4.32
C LEU A 74 5.12 -0.79 -4.81
N SER A 75 4.86 -1.91 -5.47
CA SER A 75 3.52 -2.41 -5.75
C SER A 75 3.19 -3.51 -4.75
N LEU A 76 2.08 -3.35 -4.04
CA LEU A 76 1.63 -4.24 -2.97
C LEU A 76 0.22 -4.74 -3.28
N ILE A 77 -0.07 -6.00 -2.97
CA ILE A 77 -1.44 -6.51 -2.93
C ILE A 77 -1.88 -6.57 -1.47
N ILE A 78 -2.97 -5.87 -1.16
CA ILE A 78 -3.51 -5.71 0.19
C ILE A 78 -4.90 -6.34 0.25
N GLU A 79 -5.15 -7.09 1.32
CA GLU A 79 -6.47 -7.65 1.66
C GLU A 79 -6.96 -7.09 2.99
N LYS A 80 -8.28 -6.90 3.13
CA LYS A 80 -8.87 -6.38 4.37
C LYS A 80 -8.71 -7.37 5.52
N VAL A 81 -8.48 -6.84 6.72
CA VAL A 81 -8.38 -7.59 7.99
C VAL A 81 -9.43 -7.09 8.96
#